data_AF-A0A973F2Z1-F1
#
_entry.id   AF-A0A973F2Z1-F1
#
_cell.length_a   1.000
_cell.length_b   1.000
_cell.length_c   1.000
_cell.angle_alpha   90.00
_cell.angle_beta   90.00
_cell.angle_gamma   90.00
#
_symmetry.space_group_name_H-M   'P 1'
#
loop_
_entity.id
_entity.type
_entity.pdbx_description
1 polymer ?
#
loop_
_entity_poly.entity_id
_entity_poly.type
_entity_poly.pdbx_seq_one_letter_code
_entity_poly.pdbx_strand_id
1 'polypeptide(L)'
;MNKKLIEIDIVILVILFALSGFGSWYFVKTQTDEVKSSSTKETEELNKKIEELEVATLKEKSCESPTKDLKPGEVTEMFLNMYMFGTGIGYNGIINTSKYDNYVTDSFKKTVKENVEKLKEGSTDDPILFMKANPENGFKVESEKISDKSATVVIYFDFAGDKDHKVEYSLVFDNELWKLDSNKSLD
;
A
#
# COMPACT_ATOMS: atom_id res chain seq x y z
N MET A 1 24.91 -24.25 -30.40
CA MET A 1 24.61 -23.91 -29.00
C MET A 1 23.30 -24.59 -28.62
N ASN A 2 23.36 -25.51 -27.66
CA ASN A 2 22.35 -26.55 -27.43
C ASN A 2 21.19 -26.03 -26.56
N LYS A 3 20.01 -25.85 -27.16
CA LYS A 3 18.77 -25.45 -26.48
C LYS A 3 18.22 -26.48 -25.46
N LYS A 4 18.78 -27.70 -25.41
CA LYS A 4 18.33 -28.77 -24.51
C LYS A 4 18.89 -28.69 -23.07
N LEU A 5 19.89 -27.86 -22.81
CA LEU A 5 20.54 -27.77 -21.49
C LEU A 5 19.87 -26.77 -20.54
N ILE A 6 19.08 -25.82 -21.04
CA ILE A 6 18.45 -24.76 -20.21
C ILE A 6 17.12 -25.25 -19.58
N GLU A 7 16.43 -26.19 -20.22
CA GLU A 7 15.12 -26.66 -19.78
C GLU A 7 15.20 -27.59 -18.55
N ILE A 8 16.36 -28.24 -18.34
CA ILE A 8 16.59 -29.15 -17.21
C ILE A 8 16.85 -28.37 -15.90
N ASP A 9 17.49 -27.21 -15.96
CA ASP A 9 17.80 -26.40 -14.77
C ASP A 9 16.55 -25.85 -14.07
N ILE A 10 15.52 -25.49 -14.85
CA ILE A 10 14.28 -24.92 -14.29
C ILE A 10 13.43 -26.02 -13.61
N VAL A 11 13.39 -27.22 -14.18
CA VAL A 11 12.63 -28.34 -13.60
C VAL A 11 13.26 -28.81 -12.28
N ILE A 12 14.59 -28.84 -12.19
CA ILE A 12 15.29 -29.20 -10.94
C ILE A 12 15.04 -28.16 -9.85
N LEU A 13 15.01 -26.86 -10.19
CA LEU A 13 14.71 -25.77 -9.25
C LEU A 13 13.29 -25.85 -8.67
N VAL A 14 12.29 -26.21 -9.49
CA VAL A 14 10.90 -26.38 -9.04
C VAL A 14 10.74 -27.61 -8.14
N ILE A 15 11.43 -28.71 -8.45
CA ILE A 15 11.40 -29.93 -7.61
C ILE A 15 12.06 -29.67 -6.25
N LEU A 16 13.17 -28.93 -6.20
CA LEU A 16 13.83 -28.58 -4.94
C LEU A 16 12.97 -27.64 -4.06
N PHE A 17 12.24 -26.70 -4.67
CA PHE A 17 11.31 -25.85 -3.94
C PHE A 17 10.13 -26.65 -3.35
N ALA A 18 9.57 -27.59 -4.12
CA ALA A 18 8.49 -28.45 -3.65
C ALA A 18 8.90 -29.39 -2.50
N LEU A 19 10.13 -29.90 -2.52
CA LEU A 19 10.64 -30.77 -1.45
C LEU A 19 10.92 -30.02 -0.14
N SER A 20 11.27 -28.72 -0.18
CA SER A 20 11.41 -27.89 1.02
C SER A 20 10.08 -27.52 1.69
N GLY A 21 8.95 -27.61 0.96
CA GLY A 21 7.60 -27.38 1.50
C GLY A 21 6.95 -28.60 2.15
N PHE A 22 7.39 -29.82 1.82
CA PHE A 22 6.75 -31.07 2.29
C PHE A 22 7.42 -31.71 3.51
N GLY A 23 8.69 -31.40 3.81
CA GLY A 23 9.38 -31.93 4.99
C GLY A 23 8.77 -31.44 6.32
N SER A 24 8.26 -30.21 6.34
CA SER A 24 7.74 -29.57 7.56
C SER A 24 6.32 -29.97 7.93
N TRP A 25 5.53 -30.54 7.00
CA TRP A 25 4.18 -31.01 7.31
C TRP A 25 4.19 -32.43 7.91
N TYR A 26 5.12 -33.28 7.49
CA TYR A 26 5.19 -34.67 7.97
C TYR A 26 5.73 -34.78 9.40
N PHE A 27 6.65 -33.90 9.83
CA PHE A 27 7.23 -33.96 11.18
C PHE A 27 6.26 -33.49 12.28
N VAL A 28 5.33 -32.57 11.94
CA VAL A 28 4.30 -32.11 12.88
C VAL A 28 3.22 -33.17 13.07
N LYS A 29 2.88 -33.94 12.04
CA LYS A 29 1.82 -34.96 12.15
C LYS A 29 2.27 -36.22 12.89
N THR A 30 3.54 -36.62 12.79
CA THR A 30 4.02 -37.87 13.40
C THR A 30 4.26 -37.81 14.90
N GLN A 31 4.44 -36.64 15.52
CA GLN A 31 4.49 -36.53 16.99
C GLN A 31 3.11 -36.41 17.65
N THR A 32 2.03 -36.23 16.87
CA THR A 32 0.70 -36.04 17.45
C THR A 32 0.01 -37.37 17.80
N ASP A 33 0.49 -38.51 17.29
CA ASP A 33 -0.17 -39.81 17.49
C ASP A 33 0.33 -40.60 18.72
N GLU A 34 1.37 -40.15 19.44
CA GLU A 34 1.91 -40.91 20.58
C GLU A 34 1.67 -40.30 21.97
N VAL A 35 1.23 -39.05 22.09
CA VAL A 35 0.94 -38.44 23.42
C VAL A 35 -0.56 -38.42 23.69
N LYS A 36 -1.17 -39.60 23.56
CA LYS A 36 -2.51 -39.89 24.05
C LYS A 36 -2.42 -40.37 25.50
N SER A 37 -2.03 -39.50 26.43
CA SER A 37 -2.06 -39.83 27.86
C SER A 37 -1.90 -38.59 28.75
N SER A 38 -3.02 -38.19 29.39
CA SER A 38 -3.10 -37.41 30.64
C SER A 38 -2.55 -35.97 30.70
N SER A 39 -3.35 -34.96 30.36
CA SER A 39 -3.28 -33.59 30.97
C SER A 39 -4.41 -32.65 30.48
N THR A 40 -5.66 -33.10 30.44
CA THR A 40 -6.75 -32.41 29.73
C THR A 40 -7.49 -31.32 30.53
N LYS A 41 -6.90 -30.73 31.58
CA LYS A 41 -7.56 -29.59 32.29
C LYS A 41 -6.66 -28.37 32.48
N GLU A 42 -5.39 -28.55 32.86
CA GLU A 42 -4.45 -27.42 32.94
C GLU A 42 -4.09 -26.86 31.57
N THR A 43 -4.01 -27.72 30.55
CA THR A 43 -3.68 -27.32 29.17
C THR A 43 -4.77 -26.47 28.52
N GLU A 44 -6.04 -26.70 28.86
CA GLU A 44 -7.18 -25.96 28.30
C GLU A 44 -7.27 -24.54 28.91
N GLU A 45 -6.95 -24.40 30.19
CA GLU A 45 -6.89 -23.10 30.88
C GLU A 45 -5.65 -22.29 30.47
N LEU A 46 -4.50 -22.96 30.26
CA LEU A 46 -3.31 -22.34 29.68
C LEU A 46 -3.55 -21.91 28.23
N ASN A 47 -4.18 -22.76 27.41
CA ASN A 47 -4.48 -22.42 26.02
C ASN A 47 -5.45 -21.24 25.93
N LYS A 48 -6.45 -21.16 26.81
CA LYS A 48 -7.35 -20.00 26.87
C LYS A 48 -6.61 -18.73 27.30
N LYS A 49 -5.71 -18.80 28.28
CA LYS A 49 -4.87 -17.65 28.68
C LYS A 49 -3.89 -17.26 27.58
N ILE A 50 -3.33 -18.20 26.84
CA ILE A 50 -2.46 -17.95 25.68
C ILE A 50 -3.26 -17.31 24.56
N GLU A 51 -4.48 -17.77 24.29
CA GLU A 51 -5.36 -17.18 23.27
C GLU A 51 -5.82 -15.77 23.67
N GLU A 52 -6.13 -15.54 24.95
CA GLU A 52 -6.42 -14.21 25.50
C GLU A 52 -5.19 -13.29 25.48
N LEU A 53 -3.98 -13.81 25.77
CA LEU A 53 -2.71 -13.09 25.67
C LEU A 53 -2.32 -12.82 24.21
N GLU A 54 -2.49 -13.75 23.28
CA GLU A 54 -2.22 -13.56 21.85
C GLU A 54 -3.21 -12.55 21.26
N VAL A 55 -4.48 -12.60 21.63
CA VAL A 55 -5.49 -11.60 21.23
C VAL A 55 -5.21 -10.23 21.85
N ALA A 56 -4.75 -10.16 23.11
CA ALA A 56 -4.31 -8.92 23.73
C ALA A 56 -3.02 -8.38 23.09
N THR A 57 -2.06 -9.24 22.78
CA THR A 57 -0.79 -8.87 22.14
C THR A 57 -0.97 -8.54 20.65
N LEU A 58 -1.99 -9.09 19.97
CA LEU A 58 -2.41 -8.70 18.62
C LEU A 58 -3.19 -7.38 18.60
N LYS A 59 -3.88 -7.04 19.69
CA LYS A 59 -4.43 -5.69 19.91
C LYS A 59 -3.36 -4.67 20.30
N GLU A 60 -2.30 -5.09 21.00
CA GLU A 60 -1.19 -4.23 21.46
C GLU A 60 -0.01 -4.15 20.50
N LYS A 61 0.13 -5.07 19.52
CA LYS A 61 0.72 -4.74 18.21
C LYS A 61 -0.27 -3.86 17.45
N SER A 62 -0.59 -2.75 18.08
CA SER A 62 -1.19 -1.57 17.50
C SER A 62 -0.49 -1.34 16.18
N CYS A 63 -1.22 -1.64 15.11
CA CYS A 63 -1.03 -1.11 13.77
C CYS A 63 -0.94 0.42 13.90
N GLU A 64 0.24 0.94 14.21
CA GLU A 64 0.48 2.37 14.02
C GLU A 64 0.28 2.64 12.54
N SER A 65 -0.71 3.49 12.24
CA SER A 65 -0.92 3.93 10.88
C SER A 65 0.41 4.47 10.36
N PRO A 66 0.83 4.12 9.14
CA PRO A 66 2.10 4.60 8.57
C PRO A 66 2.17 6.12 8.47
N THR A 67 1.07 6.83 8.73
CA THR A 67 0.94 8.29 8.62
C THR A 67 0.75 9.03 9.94
N LYS A 68 0.76 8.34 11.10
CA LYS A 68 0.35 8.92 12.39
C LYS A 68 1.14 10.16 12.82
N ASP A 69 2.43 10.18 12.54
CA ASP A 69 3.32 11.28 12.95
C ASP A 69 3.83 12.11 11.76
N LEU A 70 3.28 11.88 10.57
CA LEU A 70 3.74 12.52 9.34
C LEU A 70 3.07 13.87 9.12
N LYS A 71 3.84 14.82 8.60
CA LYS A 71 3.30 16.10 8.10
C LYS A 71 2.52 15.90 6.80
N PRO A 72 1.61 16.84 6.46
CA PRO A 72 0.86 16.77 5.21
C PRO A 72 1.70 16.57 3.95
N GLY A 73 2.85 17.27 3.85
CA GLY A 73 3.80 17.07 2.75
C GLY A 73 4.30 15.63 2.65
N GLU A 74 4.78 15.07 3.76
CA GLU A 74 5.32 13.70 3.84
C GLU A 74 4.25 12.64 3.52
N VAL A 75 3.02 12.83 4.01
CA VAL A 75 1.88 11.96 3.65
C VAL A 75 1.61 12.00 2.15
N THR A 76 1.64 13.19 1.55
CA THR A 76 1.44 13.37 0.11
C THR A 76 2.55 12.68 -0.68
N GLU A 77 3.81 12.83 -0.26
CA GLU A 77 4.95 12.17 -0.92
C GLU A 77 4.89 10.65 -0.80
N MET A 78 4.54 10.11 0.37
CA MET A 78 4.35 8.66 0.56
C MET A 78 3.22 8.11 -0.31
N PHE A 79 2.09 8.82 -0.37
CA PHE A 79 0.98 8.47 -1.24
C PHE A 79 1.43 8.43 -2.71
N LEU A 80 2.11 9.48 -3.19
CA LEU A 80 2.56 9.58 -4.58
C LEU A 80 3.60 8.52 -4.93
N ASN A 81 4.54 8.24 -4.03
CA ASN A 81 5.51 7.15 -4.22
C ASN A 81 4.82 5.79 -4.32
N MET A 82 3.86 5.52 -3.43
CA MET A 82 3.08 4.28 -3.50
C MET A 82 2.22 4.22 -4.76
N TYR A 83 1.69 5.36 -5.22
CA TYR A 83 0.86 5.45 -6.41
C TYR A 83 1.66 5.17 -7.70
N MET A 84 2.75 5.91 -7.92
CA MET A 84 3.54 5.86 -9.15
C MET A 84 4.44 4.63 -9.25
N PHE A 85 5.01 4.18 -8.12
CA PHE A 85 5.97 3.07 -8.09
C PHE A 85 5.40 1.78 -7.48
N GLY A 86 4.10 1.78 -7.15
CA GLY A 86 3.41 0.61 -6.61
C GLY A 86 3.04 -0.44 -7.67
N THR A 87 2.02 -1.24 -7.36
CA THR A 87 1.63 -2.45 -8.10
C THR A 87 0.99 -2.21 -9.49
N GLY A 88 1.21 -1.05 -10.10
CA GLY A 88 0.79 -0.74 -11.48
C GLY A 88 -0.73 -0.68 -11.70
N ILE A 89 -1.53 -0.53 -10.63
CA ILE A 89 -3.00 -0.56 -10.72
C ILE A 89 -3.59 0.79 -11.21
N GLY A 90 -2.78 1.85 -11.26
CA GLY A 90 -3.21 3.21 -11.59
C GLY A 90 -4.33 3.72 -10.68
N TYR A 91 -5.02 4.78 -11.10
CA TYR A 91 -6.11 5.41 -10.33
C TYR A 91 -7.29 4.46 -10.05
N ASN A 92 -7.50 3.44 -10.90
CA ASN A 92 -8.51 2.39 -10.67
C ASN A 92 -8.22 1.58 -9.39
N GLY A 93 -6.95 1.40 -9.02
CA GLY A 93 -6.57 0.77 -7.76
C GLY A 93 -6.92 1.63 -6.54
N ILE A 94 -6.78 2.95 -6.65
CA ILE A 94 -7.15 3.87 -5.56
C ILE A 94 -8.66 3.85 -5.32
N ILE A 95 -9.44 3.84 -6.40
CA ILE A 95 -10.90 3.86 -6.31
C ILE A 95 -11.47 2.57 -5.69
N ASN A 96 -10.88 1.41 -6.02
CA ASN A 96 -11.50 0.11 -5.77
C ASN A 96 -10.82 -0.74 -4.68
N THR A 97 -9.73 -0.27 -4.07
CA THR A 97 -9.00 -1.04 -3.05
C THR A 97 -8.89 -0.28 -1.74
N SER A 98 -8.90 -1.02 -0.62
CA SER A 98 -8.72 -0.46 0.72
C SER A 98 -7.27 -0.12 1.06
N LYS A 99 -6.31 -0.48 0.19
CA LYS A 99 -4.87 -0.25 0.40
C LYS A 99 -4.55 1.23 0.61
N TYR A 100 -5.37 2.12 0.07
CA TYR A 100 -5.16 3.57 0.12
C TYR A 100 -5.96 4.27 1.23
N ASP A 101 -6.79 3.58 2.01
CA ASP A 101 -7.72 4.20 2.98
C ASP A 101 -7.02 4.94 4.14
N ASN A 102 -5.74 4.63 4.38
CA ASN A 102 -4.88 5.36 5.33
C ASN A 102 -4.29 6.65 4.75
N TYR A 103 -4.36 6.85 3.43
CA TYR A 103 -3.79 7.99 2.72
C TYR A 103 -4.85 8.89 2.10
N VAL A 104 -6.02 8.36 1.72
CA VAL A 104 -7.06 9.11 1.01
C VAL A 104 -8.41 9.00 1.71
N THR A 105 -9.23 10.04 1.59
CA THR A 105 -10.63 10.02 2.01
C THR A 105 -11.54 9.47 0.90
N ASP A 106 -12.79 9.15 1.24
CA ASP A 106 -13.80 8.84 0.22
C ASP A 106 -14.12 10.04 -0.68
N SER A 107 -13.98 11.26 -0.15
CA SER A 107 -14.09 12.50 -0.93
C SER A 107 -13.01 12.53 -2.02
N PHE A 108 -11.77 12.17 -1.69
CA PHE A 108 -10.69 12.11 -2.67
C PHE A 108 -10.98 11.10 -3.78
N LYS A 109 -11.43 9.88 -3.42
CA LYS A 109 -11.84 8.88 -4.43
C LYS A 109 -12.94 9.42 -5.35
N LYS A 110 -13.87 10.21 -4.81
CA LYS A 110 -14.90 10.88 -5.61
C LYS A 110 -14.30 11.95 -6.52
N THR A 111 -13.42 12.81 -6.02
CA THR A 111 -12.71 13.81 -6.84
C THR A 111 -11.96 13.16 -8.00
N VAL A 112 -11.27 12.03 -7.76
CA VAL A 112 -10.59 11.29 -8.83
C VAL A 112 -11.58 10.80 -9.89
N LYS A 113 -12.75 10.28 -9.49
CA LYS A 113 -13.82 9.90 -10.45
C LYS A 113 -14.31 11.09 -11.27
N GLU A 114 -14.57 12.23 -10.63
CA GLU A 114 -14.98 13.46 -11.31
C GLU A 114 -13.90 13.97 -12.28
N ASN A 115 -12.62 13.82 -11.92
CA ASN A 115 -11.51 14.18 -12.81
C ASN A 115 -11.45 13.26 -14.02
N VAL A 116 -11.67 11.95 -13.85
CA VAL A 116 -11.78 10.99 -14.97
C VAL A 116 -12.91 11.39 -15.92
N GLU A 117 -14.07 11.80 -15.40
CA GLU A 117 -15.21 12.25 -16.22
C GLU A 117 -14.93 13.54 -16.99
N LYS A 118 -14.05 14.41 -16.46
CA LYS A 118 -13.62 15.67 -17.10
C LYS A 118 -12.54 15.48 -18.16
N LEU A 119 -11.89 14.31 -18.21
CA LEU A 119 -10.90 14.02 -19.23
C LEU A 119 -11.55 14.09 -20.61
N LYS A 120 -10.92 14.83 -21.52
CA LYS A 120 -11.36 14.86 -22.92
C LYS A 120 -11.32 13.44 -23.48
N GLU A 121 -12.28 13.12 -24.35
CA GLU A 121 -12.30 11.83 -25.02
C GLU A 121 -10.96 11.57 -25.73
N GLY A 122 -10.33 10.44 -25.42
CA GLY A 122 -8.99 10.09 -25.92
C GLY A 122 -7.81 10.71 -25.16
N SER A 123 -8.05 11.45 -24.07
CA SER A 123 -6.97 11.85 -23.15
C SER A 123 -6.38 10.62 -22.45
N THR A 124 -5.06 10.65 -22.28
CA THR A 124 -4.29 9.68 -21.51
C THR A 124 -3.75 10.31 -20.22
N ASP A 125 -4.26 11.48 -19.85
CA ASP A 125 -3.81 12.17 -18.66
C ASP A 125 -4.29 11.42 -17.41
N ASP A 126 -3.40 11.28 -16.45
CA ASP A 126 -3.69 10.70 -15.16
C ASP A 126 -4.58 11.66 -14.35
N PRO A 127 -5.70 11.22 -13.76
CA PRO A 127 -6.63 12.10 -13.04
C PRO A 127 -6.12 12.56 -11.66
N ILE A 128 -5.00 12.00 -11.19
CA ILE A 128 -4.34 12.34 -9.92
C ILE A 128 -3.16 13.26 -10.16
N LEU A 129 -2.39 12.98 -11.21
CA LEU A 129 -1.19 13.74 -11.59
C LEU A 129 -1.45 14.79 -12.68
N PHE A 130 -2.60 14.76 -13.35
CA PHE A 130 -2.99 15.61 -14.48
C PHE A 130 -2.00 15.62 -15.66
N MET A 131 -1.37 14.48 -15.93
CA MET A 131 -0.32 14.33 -16.95
C MET A 131 -0.29 12.93 -17.58
N LYS A 132 0.28 12.81 -18.78
CA LYS A 132 0.29 11.55 -19.56
C LYS A 132 1.31 10.51 -19.13
N ALA A 133 2.43 10.96 -18.59
CA ALA A 133 3.58 10.12 -18.25
C ALA A 133 3.90 10.27 -16.77
N ASN A 134 4.71 9.35 -16.23
CA ASN A 134 5.31 9.52 -14.91
C ASN A 134 6.54 10.44 -15.01
N PRO A 135 6.80 11.29 -14.00
CA PRO A 135 7.93 12.23 -14.01
C PRO A 135 9.28 11.53 -14.17
N GLU A 136 10.04 11.95 -15.17
CA GLU A 136 11.38 11.42 -15.43
C GLU A 136 12.37 11.76 -14.31
N ASN A 137 12.26 12.96 -13.75
CA ASN A 137 13.15 13.47 -12.70
C ASN A 137 12.50 13.41 -11.30
N GLY A 138 11.32 12.80 -11.19
CA GLY A 138 10.56 12.69 -9.96
C GLY A 138 9.76 13.94 -9.60
N PHE A 139 9.49 14.11 -8.31
CA PHE A 139 8.63 15.17 -7.79
C PHE A 139 9.16 15.67 -6.44
N LYS A 140 8.71 16.85 -6.03
CA LYS A 140 9.05 17.43 -4.72
C LYS A 140 7.90 18.30 -4.20
N VAL A 141 7.78 18.41 -2.88
CA VAL A 141 6.95 19.43 -2.26
C VAL A 141 7.52 20.82 -2.58
N GLU A 142 6.74 21.65 -3.27
CA GLU A 142 7.09 23.05 -3.53
C GLU A 142 6.67 23.94 -2.37
N SER A 143 5.46 23.74 -1.85
CA SER A 143 4.96 24.49 -0.70
C SER A 143 3.92 23.70 0.08
N GLU A 144 3.83 23.99 1.38
CA GLU A 144 2.77 23.49 2.24
C GLU A 144 2.20 24.62 3.11
N LYS A 145 0.88 24.58 3.29
CA LYS A 145 0.14 25.45 4.22
C LYS A 145 -0.69 24.56 5.13
N ILE A 146 -0.48 24.69 6.44
CA ILE A 146 -1.11 23.83 7.44
C ILE A 146 -1.98 24.69 8.35
N SER A 147 -3.19 24.21 8.60
CA SER A 147 -4.14 24.68 9.61
C SER A 147 -4.45 23.53 10.57
N ASP A 148 -5.25 23.79 11.61
CA ASP A 148 -5.54 22.81 12.67
C ASP A 148 -6.05 21.46 12.14
N LYS A 149 -6.93 21.48 11.13
CA LYS A 149 -7.57 20.27 10.58
C LYS A 149 -7.53 20.16 9.06
N SER A 150 -6.83 21.07 8.40
CA SER A 150 -6.72 21.08 6.96
C SER A 150 -5.32 21.50 6.53
N ALA A 151 -4.88 21.00 5.38
CA ALA A 151 -3.64 21.42 4.79
C ALA A 151 -3.76 21.48 3.26
N THR A 152 -2.90 22.27 2.66
CA THR A 152 -2.73 22.35 1.21
C THR A 152 -1.26 22.14 0.90
N VAL A 153 -0.97 21.18 0.04
CA VAL A 153 0.38 20.80 -0.38
C VAL A 153 0.45 20.97 -1.89
N VAL A 154 1.41 21.74 -2.38
CA VAL A 154 1.69 21.88 -3.81
C VAL A 154 2.90 21.01 -4.15
N ILE A 155 2.69 20.07 -5.07
CA ILE A 155 3.74 19.21 -5.59
C ILE A 155 4.17 19.71 -6.97
N TYR A 156 5.48 19.86 -7.12
CA TYR A 156 6.14 20.12 -8.39
C TYR A 156 6.60 18.80 -9.00
N PHE A 157 6.26 18.56 -10.26
CA PHE A 157 6.72 17.41 -11.03
C PHE A 157 7.75 17.85 -12.06
N ASP A 158 8.93 17.23 -12.00
CA ASP A 158 10.06 17.56 -12.87
C ASP A 158 10.08 16.61 -14.08
N PHE A 159 9.93 17.18 -15.28
CA PHE A 159 10.01 16.47 -16.55
C PHE A 159 11.09 17.04 -17.45
N ALA A 160 11.86 16.14 -18.06
CA ALA A 160 12.76 16.55 -19.13
C ALA A 160 11.96 16.95 -20.37
N GLY A 161 11.91 18.25 -20.66
CA GLY A 161 11.46 18.77 -21.95
C GLY A 161 9.97 19.10 -22.08
N ASP A 162 9.18 19.00 -21.00
CA ASP A 162 7.81 19.53 -20.95
C ASP A 162 7.72 20.74 -20.01
N LYS A 163 6.60 21.47 -20.05
CA LYS A 163 6.37 22.55 -19.07
C LYS A 163 6.27 21.96 -17.67
N ASP A 164 6.97 22.58 -16.72
CA ASP A 164 6.80 22.35 -15.29
C ASP A 164 5.32 22.17 -14.91
N HIS A 165 4.98 21.05 -14.28
CA HIS A 165 3.61 20.73 -13.91
C HIS A 165 3.43 20.78 -12.39
N LYS A 166 2.34 21.42 -11.94
CA LYS A 166 2.04 21.55 -10.51
C LYS A 166 0.65 21.06 -10.18
N VAL A 167 0.58 20.25 -9.13
CA VAL A 167 -0.69 19.78 -8.57
C VAL A 167 -0.82 20.24 -7.12
N GLU A 168 -1.96 20.82 -6.80
CA GLU A 168 -2.34 21.12 -5.44
C GLU A 168 -3.16 19.96 -4.87
N TYR A 169 -2.71 19.41 -3.74
CA TYR A 169 -3.41 18.41 -2.94
C TYR A 169 -3.95 19.07 -1.67
N SER A 170 -5.25 18.91 -1.42
CA SER A 170 -5.86 19.29 -0.16
C SER A 170 -5.92 18.08 0.75
N LEU A 171 -5.58 18.25 2.02
CA LEU A 171 -5.62 17.23 3.04
C LEU A 171 -6.51 17.65 4.21
N VAL A 172 -7.10 16.67 4.86
CA VAL A 172 -7.86 16.82 6.10
C VAL A 172 -7.24 15.97 7.20
N PHE A 173 -7.30 16.47 8.43
CA PHE A 173 -6.90 15.70 9.61
C PHE A 173 -8.12 14.96 10.16
N ASP A 174 -8.16 13.65 9.94
CA ASP A 174 -9.26 12.77 10.33
C ASP A 174 -8.74 11.55 11.10
N ASN A 175 -9.37 11.24 12.23
CA ASN A 175 -9.00 10.12 13.11
C ASN A 175 -7.49 10.07 13.44
N GLU A 176 -6.94 11.24 13.82
CA GLU A 176 -5.51 11.42 14.14
C GLU A 176 -4.54 11.24 12.97
N LEU A 177 -5.05 11.19 11.72
CA LEU A 177 -4.23 11.01 10.51
C LEU A 177 -4.49 12.12 9.50
N TRP A 178 -3.44 12.59 8.84
CA TRP A 178 -3.59 13.38 7.62
C TRP A 178 -3.97 12.46 6.46
N LYS A 179 -4.99 12.86 5.69
CA LYS A 179 -5.46 12.15 4.50
C LYS A 179 -5.72 13.13 3.37
N LEU A 180 -5.40 12.74 2.14
CA LEU A 180 -5.74 13.49 0.93
C LEU A 180 -7.25 13.50 0.76
N ASP A 181 -7.80 14.68 0.47
CA ASP A 181 -9.23 14.93 0.35
C ASP A 181 -9.65 15.39 -1.04
N SER A 182 -8.81 16.17 -1.73
CA SER A 182 -9.00 16.49 -3.14
C SER A 182 -7.67 16.88 -3.81
N ASN A 183 -7.67 16.96 -5.14
CA ASN A 183 -6.55 17.45 -5.93
C ASN A 183 -7.02 18.28 -7.13
N LYS A 184 -6.17 19.21 -7.59
CA LYS A 184 -6.39 19.97 -8.83
C LYS A 184 -5.07 20.36 -9.49
N SER A 185 -5.06 20.43 -10.82
CA SER A 185 -3.98 21.07 -11.57
C SER A 185 -3.94 22.57 -11.28
N LEU A 186 -2.74 23.15 -11.26
CA LEU A 186 -2.50 24.59 -11.16
C LEU A 186 -2.09 25.23 -12.50
N ASP A 187 -2.05 24.45 -13.57
CA ASP A 187 -1.71 24.88 -14.92
C ASP A 187 -2.87 25.57 -15.67
#